data_AF-X6LHQ5-F1
#
_entry.id   AF-X6LHQ5-F1
#
_cell.length_a   1.000
_cell.length_b   1.000
_cell.length_c   1.000
_cell.angle_alpha   90.00
_cell.angle_beta   90.00
_cell.angle_gamma   90.00
#
_symmetry.space_group_name_H-M   'P 1'
#
loop_
_entity.id
_entity.type
_entity.pdbx_description
1 polymer ?
#
loop_
_entity_poly.entity_id
_entity_poly.type
_entity_poly.pdbx_seq_one_letter_code
_entity_poly.pdbx_strand_id
1 'polypeptide(L)'
;MMDLGAGTADMVCHEITGPFEVREMIASFGGPWGSSYIDQDIEIIFGEIFGEERIKEFQVTFPKGYLEILRAIEDSKQRFFKIEKKTGVHRIQIPFEFDQFMKKKIDDDLEDLVATFEYLGESGFAIYLYFFHISLKVNIIY
;
A
#
# COMPACT_ATOMS: atom_id res chain seq x y z
N MET A 1 0.47 2.94 26.21
CA MET A 1 0.36 3.78 25.01
C MET A 1 0.96 3.01 23.85
N MET A 2 0.33 3.10 22.68
CA MET A 2 0.84 2.55 21.43
C MET A 2 0.98 3.72 20.46
N ASP A 3 2.16 3.91 19.92
CA ASP A 3 2.47 4.91 18.90
C ASP A 3 2.80 4.17 17.60
N LEU A 4 1.94 4.31 16.59
CA LEU A 4 2.06 3.61 15.31
C LEU A 4 2.32 4.67 14.24
N GLY A 5 3.60 5.03 14.12
CA GLY A 5 4.06 6.01 13.15
C GLY A 5 4.23 5.45 11.75
N ALA A 6 4.73 6.29 10.85
CA ALA A 6 5.03 5.87 9.49
C ALA A 6 6.21 4.90 9.42
N GLY A 7 7.26 5.09 10.25
CA GLY A 7 8.44 4.24 10.23
C GLY A 7 8.49 3.19 11.36
N THR A 8 8.03 3.55 12.56
CA THR A 8 8.12 2.71 13.76
C THR A 8 6.77 2.48 14.40
N ALA A 9 6.68 1.36 15.11
CA ALA A 9 5.60 1.05 16.02
C ALA A 9 6.18 0.84 17.42
N ASP A 10 5.83 1.72 18.35
CA ASP A 10 6.39 1.80 19.68
C ASP A 10 5.30 1.59 20.75
N MET A 11 5.62 0.77 21.75
CA MET A 11 4.73 0.42 22.85
C MET A 11 5.39 0.75 24.18
N VAL A 12 4.62 1.37 25.08
CA VAL A 12 5.08 1.72 26.43
C VAL A 12 3.95 1.53 27.44
N CYS A 13 4.28 1.05 28.64
CA CYS A 13 3.32 0.84 29.71
C CYS A 13 3.64 1.77 30.89
N HIS A 14 2.66 2.59 31.27
CA HIS A 14 2.72 3.45 32.45
C HIS A 14 1.56 3.10 33.38
N GLU A 15 1.86 3.06 34.68
CA GLU A 15 0.87 3.02 35.75
C GLU A 15 0.64 4.45 36.25
N ILE A 16 -0.62 4.84 36.46
CA ILE A 16 -0.98 6.13 37.06
C ILE A 16 -1.03 5.92 38.58
N THR A 17 -0.07 6.49 39.30
CA THR A 17 0.06 6.30 40.77
C THR A 17 -0.51 7.47 41.58
N GLY A 18 -0.84 8.60 40.93
CA GLY A 18 -1.41 9.78 41.56
C GLY A 18 -1.90 10.82 40.54
N PRO A 19 -2.41 11.98 40.99
CA PRO A 19 -3.02 13.00 40.11
C PRO A 19 -2.09 13.53 39.00
N PHE A 20 -0.79 13.56 39.26
CA PHE A 20 0.25 14.00 38.32
C PHE A 20 1.48 13.08 38.38
N GLU A 21 1.29 11.84 38.85
CA GLU A 21 2.35 10.87 39.05
C GLU A 21 2.10 9.65 38.18
N VAL A 22 3.12 9.30 37.40
CA VAL A 22 3.13 8.10 36.55
C VAL A 22 4.41 7.32 36.80
N ARG A 23 4.29 6.00 36.85
CA ARG A 23 5.41 5.07 36.96
C ARG A 23 5.52 4.28 35.66
N GLU A 24 6.67 4.32 35.02
CA GLU A 24 6.95 3.45 33.88
C GLU A 24 7.04 1.99 34.36
N MET A 25 6.18 1.14 33.81
CA MET A 25 6.12 -0.29 34.11
C MET A 25 6.91 -1.10 33.10
N ILE A 26 6.91 -0.66 31.85
CA ILE A 26 7.66 -1.26 30.74
C ILE A 26 8.22 -0.11 29.92
N ALA A 27 9.55 -0.04 29.81
CA ALA A 27 10.25 0.91 28.95
C ALA A 27 9.77 0.80 27.51
N SER A 28 9.84 1.90 26.75
CA SER A 28 9.45 1.89 25.35
C SER A 28 10.20 0.82 24.57
N PHE A 29 9.46 -0.05 23.89
CA PHE A 29 10.01 -1.03 22.96
C PHE A 29 9.20 -0.99 21.68
N GLY A 30 9.86 -1.28 20.57
CA GLY A 30 9.26 -1.14 19.26
C GLY A 30 10.17 -1.63 18.17
N GLY A 31 9.71 -1.45 16.94
CA GLY A 31 10.40 -1.94 15.76
C GLY A 31 9.95 -1.24 14.48
N PRO A 32 10.62 -1.56 13.36
CA PRO A 32 10.32 -1.02 12.04
C PRO A 32 9.04 -1.64 11.47
N TRP A 33 7.90 -1.29 12.06
CA TRP A 33 6.58 -1.82 11.68
C TRP A 33 5.58 -0.70 11.40
N GLY A 34 6.08 0.47 11.00
CA GLY A 34 5.25 1.59 10.62
C GLY A 34 4.56 1.41 9.27
N SER A 35 3.63 2.32 8.97
CA SER A 35 2.82 2.26 7.74
C SER A 35 3.61 2.36 6.42
N SER A 36 4.87 2.82 6.44
CA SER A 36 5.75 2.88 5.26
C SER A 36 6.10 1.50 4.71
N TYR A 37 6.08 0.47 5.56
CA TYR A 37 6.31 -0.91 5.13
C TYR A 37 5.18 -1.42 4.23
N ILE A 38 3.94 -0.96 4.48
CA ILE A 38 2.80 -1.25 3.61
C ILE A 38 3.00 -0.60 2.23
N ASP A 39 3.57 0.60 2.17
CA ASP A 39 3.88 1.24 0.89
C ASP A 39 4.94 0.47 0.11
N GLN A 40 5.99 0.01 0.80
CA GLN A 40 7.05 -0.80 0.21
C GLN A 40 6.49 -2.11 -0.37
N ASP A 41 5.61 -2.80 0.36
CA ASP A 41 4.98 -4.03 -0.13
C ASP A 41 4.13 -3.77 -1.38
N ILE A 42 3.39 -2.65 -1.42
CA ILE A 42 2.60 -2.27 -2.60
C ILE A 42 3.52 -1.89 -3.78
N GLU A 43 4.63 -1.19 -3.54
CA GLU A 43 5.63 -0.89 -4.57
C GLU A 43 6.27 -2.16 -5.15
N ILE A 44 6.55 -3.16 -4.31
CA ILE A 44 7.03 -4.49 -4.74
C ILE A 44 5.99 -5.16 -5.62
N ILE A 45 4.72 -5.21 -5.19
CA ILE A 45 3.62 -5.77 -6.00
C ILE A 45 3.52 -5.08 -7.36
N PHE A 46 3.64 -3.74 -7.42
CA PHE A 46 3.66 -3.01 -8.69
C PHE A 46 4.87 -3.38 -9.55
N GLY A 47 6.04 -3.54 -8.94
CA GLY A 47 7.26 -4.00 -9.61
C GLY A 47 7.14 -5.42 -10.17
N GLU A 48 6.49 -6.33 -9.45
CA GLU A 48 6.28 -7.71 -9.89
C GLU A 48 5.22 -7.80 -11.00
N ILE A 49 4.11 -7.06 -10.88
CA ILE A 49 3.06 -7.03 -11.90
C ILE A 49 3.56 -6.36 -13.19
N PHE A 50 4.08 -5.12 -13.09
CA PHE A 50 4.36 -4.30 -14.26
C PHE A 50 5.82 -4.36 -14.70
N GLY A 51 6.70 -5.01 -13.93
CA GLY A 51 8.14 -5.09 -14.19
C GLY A 51 8.91 -3.91 -13.59
N GLU A 52 9.89 -4.21 -12.74
CA GLU A 52 10.69 -3.20 -12.02
C GLU A 52 11.34 -2.16 -12.93
N GLU A 53 11.92 -2.58 -14.07
CA GLU A 53 12.59 -1.65 -14.98
C GLU A 53 11.61 -0.65 -15.59
N ARG A 54 10.39 -1.10 -15.89
CA ARG A 54 9.33 -0.23 -16.44
C ARG A 54 8.82 0.75 -15.39
N ILE A 55 8.68 0.32 -14.13
CA ILE A 55 8.35 1.23 -13.01
C ILE A 55 9.45 2.28 -12.83
N LYS A 56 10.73 1.88 -12.83
CA LYS A 56 11.87 2.81 -12.73
C LYS A 56 11.92 3.78 -13.92
N GLU A 57 11.68 3.29 -15.14
CA GLU A 57 11.60 4.14 -16.34
C GLU A 57 10.44 5.16 -16.23
N PHE A 58 9.27 4.72 -15.75
CA PHE A 58 8.13 5.61 -15.52
C PHE A 58 8.43 6.67 -14.45
N GLN A 59 9.07 6.29 -13.35
CA GLN A 59 9.46 7.22 -12.29
C GLN A 59 10.38 8.34 -12.80
N VAL A 60 11.33 8.00 -13.67
CA VAL A 60 12.26 8.98 -14.26
C VAL A 60 11.58 9.82 -15.34
N THR A 61 10.75 9.22 -16.18
CA THR A 61 10.13 9.88 -17.34
C THR A 61 8.92 10.75 -16.93
N PHE A 62 8.13 10.28 -15.96
CA PHE A 62 6.90 10.89 -15.48
C PHE A 62 6.88 10.99 -13.94
N PRO A 63 7.80 11.76 -13.32
CA PRO A 63 7.92 11.82 -11.86
C PRO A 63 6.66 12.33 -11.15
N LYS A 64 5.87 13.20 -11.82
CA LYS A 64 4.57 13.66 -11.32
C LYS A 64 3.53 12.52 -11.32
N GLY A 65 3.47 11.74 -12.40
CA GLY A 65 2.59 10.57 -12.48
C GLY A 65 2.97 9.52 -11.45
N TYR A 66 4.27 9.30 -11.21
CA TYR A 66 4.72 8.41 -10.13
C TYR A 66 4.29 8.91 -8.75
N LEU A 67 4.43 10.21 -8.47
CA LEU A 67 3.95 10.80 -7.22
C LEU A 67 2.43 10.64 -7.04
N GLU A 68 1.65 10.69 -8.13
CA GLU A 68 0.21 10.44 -8.08
C GLU A 68 -0.12 8.98 -7.74
N ILE A 69 0.68 8.00 -8.20
CA ILE A 69 0.56 6.60 -7.77
C ILE A 69 0.79 6.49 -6.25
N LEU A 70 1.88 7.07 -5.74
CA LEU A 70 2.19 7.04 -4.30
C LEU A 70 1.06 7.67 -3.47
N ARG A 71 0.49 8.79 -3.93
CA ARG A 71 -0.68 9.41 -3.28
C ARG A 71 -1.91 8.51 -3.35
N ALA A 72 -2.16 7.85 -4.47
CA ALA A 72 -3.28 6.95 -4.62
C ALA A 72 -3.19 5.72 -3.69
N ILE A 73 -1.97 5.25 -3.41
CA ILE A 73 -1.68 4.21 -2.41
C ILE A 73 -2.03 4.72 -1.01
N GLU A 74 -1.52 5.89 -0.61
CA GLU A 74 -1.85 6.52 0.68
C GLU A 74 -3.36 6.71 0.87
N ASP A 75 -4.04 7.25 -0.14
CA ASP A 75 -5.48 7.44 -0.08
C ASP A 75 -6.23 6.11 0.01
N SER A 76 -5.72 5.05 -0.64
CA SER A 76 -6.28 3.69 -0.55
C SER A 76 -6.17 3.13 0.87
N LYS A 77 -5.01 3.28 1.53
CA LYS A 77 -4.82 2.89 2.93
C LYS A 77 -5.82 3.62 3.83
N GLN A 78 -5.93 4.94 3.72
CA GLN A 78 -6.88 5.73 4.51
C GLN A 78 -8.34 5.32 4.29
N ARG A 79 -8.73 5.07 3.03
CA ARG A 79 -10.08 4.60 2.68
C ARG A 79 -10.37 3.24 3.30
N PHE A 80 -9.43 2.30 3.22
CA PHE A 80 -9.59 0.97 3.78
C PHE A 80 -9.99 1.04 5.26
N PHE A 81 -9.31 1.87 6.06
CA PHE A 81 -9.62 2.03 7.48
C PHE A 81 -11.00 2.64 7.76
N LYS A 82 -11.48 3.54 6.90
CA LYS A 82 -12.77 4.26 7.06
C LYS A 82 -14.01 3.43 6.70
N ILE A 83 -13.89 2.35 5.92
CA ILE A 83 -15.04 1.54 5.50
C ILE A 83 -15.46 0.58 6.63
N GLU A 84 -16.75 0.62 7.02
CA GLU A 84 -17.32 -0.23 8.07
C GLU A 84 -17.34 -1.73 7.70
N LYS A 85 -17.71 -2.05 6.45
CA LYS A 85 -17.67 -3.42 5.91
C LYS A 85 -16.39 -3.64 5.14
N LYS A 86 -15.39 -4.24 5.81
CA LYS A 86 -14.14 -4.64 5.17
C LYS A 86 -14.44 -5.73 4.15
N THR A 87 -14.31 -5.41 2.86
CA THR A 87 -14.43 -6.39 1.76
C THR A 87 -13.10 -7.08 1.45
N GLY A 88 -12.00 -6.67 2.12
CA GLY A 88 -10.64 -7.11 1.79
C GLY A 88 -10.11 -6.57 0.46
N VAL A 89 -10.80 -5.58 -0.15
CA VAL A 89 -10.42 -5.00 -1.43
C VAL A 89 -9.87 -3.59 -1.25
N HIS A 90 -8.63 -3.40 -1.66
CA HIS A 90 -7.94 -2.12 -1.77
C HIS A 90 -8.04 -1.61 -3.20
N ARG A 91 -8.54 -0.39 -3.39
CA ARG A 91 -8.64 0.24 -4.71
C ARG A 91 -7.63 1.36 -4.81
N ILE A 92 -6.65 1.20 -5.68
CA ILE A 92 -5.62 2.19 -5.99
C ILE A 92 -5.98 2.83 -7.33
N GLN A 93 -6.06 4.16 -7.34
CA GLN A 93 -6.28 4.92 -8.57
C GLN A 93 -5.02 4.90 -9.41
N ILE A 94 -5.17 4.64 -10.71
CA ILE A 94 -4.05 4.65 -11.65
C ILE A 94 -4.08 5.92 -12.47
N PRO A 95 -2.99 6.72 -12.46
CA PRO A 95 -2.89 7.89 -13.30
C PRO A 95 -2.99 7.51 -14.78
N PHE A 96 -3.63 8.38 -15.55
CA PHE A 96 -3.79 8.19 -17.00
C PHE A 96 -2.45 8.00 -17.71
N GLU A 97 -1.42 8.76 -17.29
CA GLU A 97 -0.07 8.68 -17.81
C GLU A 97 0.55 7.30 -17.59
N PHE A 98 0.29 6.66 -16.45
CA PHE A 98 0.80 5.32 -16.15
C PHE A 98 0.15 4.27 -17.06
N ASP A 99 -1.17 4.32 -17.22
CA ASP A 99 -1.90 3.43 -18.13
C ASP A 99 -1.38 3.56 -19.57
N GLN A 100 -1.23 4.80 -20.07
CA GLN A 100 -0.69 5.05 -21.40
C GLN A 100 0.75 4.58 -21.57
N PHE A 101 1.57 4.72 -20.52
CA PHE A 101 2.95 4.28 -20.54
C PHE A 101 3.04 2.75 -20.60
N MET A 102 2.26 2.06 -19.76
CA MET A 102 2.26 0.60 -19.69
C MET A 102 1.71 -0.05 -20.96
N LYS A 103 0.61 0.47 -21.52
CA LYS A 103 0.05 -0.01 -22.81
C LYS A 103 1.01 0.08 -24.00
N LYS A 104 2.01 0.97 -23.94
CA LYS A 104 3.03 1.09 -24.99
C LYS A 104 4.20 0.13 -24.81
N LYS A 105 4.35 -0.45 -23.62
CA LYS A 105 5.55 -1.18 -23.15
C LYS A 105 5.26 -2.62 -22.75
N ILE A 106 3.99 -3.00 -22.66
CA ILE A 106 3.51 -4.35 -22.38
C ILE A 106 2.80 -4.81 -23.64
N ASP A 107 3.25 -5.94 -24.20
CA ASP A 107 2.65 -6.59 -25.38
C ASP A 107 1.45 -7.47 -24.98
N ASP A 108 1.50 -8.00 -23.75
CA ASP A 108 0.43 -8.77 -23.12
C ASP A 108 -0.75 -7.89 -22.69
N ASP A 109 -1.94 -8.50 -22.60
CA ASP A 109 -3.10 -7.81 -22.07
C ASP A 109 -2.91 -7.48 -20.58
N LEU A 110 -3.07 -6.20 -20.23
CA LEU A 110 -2.84 -5.70 -18.88
C LEU A 110 -3.83 -6.29 -17.87
N GLU A 111 -5.07 -6.55 -18.28
CA GLU A 111 -6.09 -7.14 -17.42
C GLU A 111 -5.73 -8.61 -17.14
N ASP A 112 -5.29 -9.36 -18.15
CA ASP A 112 -4.83 -10.74 -18.00
C ASP A 112 -3.58 -10.85 -17.10
N LEU A 113 -2.60 -9.96 -17.30
CA LEU A 113 -1.38 -9.92 -16.49
C LEU A 113 -1.69 -9.75 -15.00
N VAL A 114 -2.64 -8.89 -14.68
CA VAL A 114 -3.03 -8.62 -13.28
C VAL A 114 -3.93 -9.73 -12.74
N ALA A 115 -4.86 -10.26 -13.55
CA ALA A 115 -5.74 -11.34 -13.13
C ALA A 115 -4.99 -12.63 -12.78
N THR A 116 -3.91 -12.90 -13.51
CA THR A 116 -3.08 -14.10 -13.33
C THR A 116 -1.97 -13.94 -12.30
N PHE A 117 -1.68 -12.71 -11.86
CA PHE A 117 -0.67 -12.45 -10.83
C PHE A 117 -1.07 -13.09 -9.49
N GLU A 118 -0.10 -13.71 -8.83
CA GLU A 118 -0.25 -14.34 -7.52
C GLU A 118 0.76 -13.72 -6.56
N TYR A 119 0.28 -13.27 -5.40
CA TYR A 119 1.11 -12.71 -4.35
C TYR A 119 0.73 -13.32 -3.02
N LEU A 120 1.72 -13.91 -2.33
CA LEU A 120 1.53 -14.62 -1.05
C LEU A 120 0.41 -15.69 -1.07
N GLY A 121 0.20 -16.36 -2.21
CA GLY A 121 -0.85 -17.38 -2.34
C GLY A 121 -2.24 -16.83 -2.69
N GLU A 122 -2.38 -15.52 -2.88
CA GLU A 122 -3.63 -14.88 -3.28
C GLU A 122 -3.55 -14.45 -4.76
N SER A 123 -4.63 -14.67 -5.51
CA SER A 123 -4.77 -14.29 -6.92
C SER A 123 -6.14 -13.66 -7.19
N GLY A 124 -6.42 -13.29 -8.45
CA GLY A 124 -7.68 -12.65 -8.83
C GLY A 124 -7.71 -11.15 -8.56
N PHE A 125 -6.55 -10.50 -8.70
CA PHE A 125 -6.47 -9.04 -8.79
C PHE A 125 -7.18 -8.56 -10.06
N ALA A 126 -7.69 -7.34 -10.07
CA ALA A 126 -8.42 -6.82 -11.22
C ALA A 126 -8.03 -5.39 -11.53
N ILE A 127 -7.82 -5.11 -12.82
CA ILE A 127 -7.74 -3.75 -13.34
C ILE A 127 -9.07 -3.44 -14.03
N TYR A 128 -9.65 -2.28 -13.73
CA TYR A 128 -10.81 -1.78 -14.45
C TYR A 128 -10.40 -0.53 -15.23
N LEU A 129 -10.11 -0.72 -16.52
CA LEU A 129 -9.67 0.37 -17.41
C LEU A 129 -10.77 1.42 -17.66
N TYR A 130 -12.04 1.03 -17.53
CA TYR A 130 -13.19 1.95 -17.71
C TYR A 130 -13.32 3.02 -16.61
N PHE A 131 -12.62 2.89 -15.47
CA PHE A 131 -12.70 3.82 -14.34
C PHE A 131 -11.36 4.28 -13.74
N PHE A 132 -10.21 3.80 -14.25
CA PHE A 132 -8.85 4.12 -13.75
C PHE A 132 -8.53 3.60 -12.33
N HIS A 133 -8.87 2.35 -12.02
CA HIS A 133 -8.51 1.74 -10.73
C HIS A 133 -7.92 0.34 -10.89
N ILE A 134 -6.89 0.04 -10.10
CA ILE A 134 -6.47 -1.33 -9.77
C ILE A 134 -7.12 -1.71 -8.45
N SER A 135 -7.75 -2.87 -8.43
CA SER A 135 -8.27 -3.51 -7.23
C SER A 135 -7.31 -4.59 -6.79
N LEU A 136 -6.62 -4.33 -5.68
CA LEU A 136 -5.83 -5.33 -4.97
C LEU A 136 -6.70 -6.01 -3.91
N LYS A 137 -6.90 -7.32 -4.00
CA LYS A 137 -7.53 -8.07 -2.91
C LYS A 137 -6.43 -8.56 -1.99
N VAL A 138 -6.29 -7.93 -0.83
CA VAL A 138 -5.33 -8.31 0.19
C VAL A 138 -6.13 -8.73 1.40
N ASN A 139 -6.13 -10.03 1.69
CA ASN A 139 -6.70 -10.54 2.94
C ASN A 139 -5.73 -10.15 4.07
N ILE A 140 -5.98 -9.01 4.71
CA ILE A 140 -5.30 -8.67 5.95
C ILE A 140 -5.82 -9.64 7.02
N ILE A 141 -5.04 -10.69 7.29
CA ILE A 141 -5.28 -11.59 8.42
C ILE A 141 -4.89 -10.80 9.67
N TYR A 142 -5.88 -10.47 10.50
CA TYR A 142 -5.69 -9.92 11.84
C TYR A 142 -5.40 -11.03 12.85
#